data_AF-A0A3C1C1W8-F1
#
_entry.id   AF-A0A3C1C1W8-F1
#
_cell.length_a   1.000
_cell.length_b   1.000
_cell.length_c   1.000
_cell.angle_alpha   90.00
_cell.angle_beta   90.00
_cell.angle_gamma   90.00
#
_symmetry.space_group_name_H-M   'P 1'
#
loop_
_entity.id
_entity.type
_entity.pdbx_description
1 polymer ?
#
loop_
_entity_poly.entity_id
_entity_poly.type
_entity_poly.pdbx_seq_one_letter_code
_entity_poly.pdbx_strand_id
1 'polypeptide(L)'
;LTHLYLDRPLRLVGRCPLDQKAAVLQIVGESGAQKRDMVFALDLAEAGDGGEGIRREWVAQKIYKLINDHMVSGRAETIQEIRNLSTRHNVPLPYGADFPM
;
A
#
# COMPACT_ATOMS: atom_id res chain seq x y z
N LEU A 1 -13.33 -0.56 -2.68
CA LEU A 1 -12.77 0.44 -3.62
C LEU A 1 -12.97 1.83 -3.01
N THR A 2 -11.96 2.69 -3.09
CA THR A 2 -11.97 4.02 -2.45
C THR A 2 -12.57 5.06 -3.40
N HIS A 3 -13.55 5.83 -2.94
CA HIS A 3 -14.03 7.01 -3.67
C HIS A 3 -13.03 8.16 -3.52
N LEU A 4 -12.78 8.90 -4.60
CA LEU A 4 -11.97 10.12 -4.59
C LEU A 4 -12.87 11.30 -4.21
N TYR A 5 -12.50 12.03 -3.16
CA TYR A 5 -13.24 13.20 -2.69
C TYR A 5 -12.39 14.45 -2.85
N LEU A 6 -13.02 15.60 -3.11
CA LEU A 6 -12.34 16.87 -3.32
C LEU A 6 -11.40 17.24 -2.16
N ASP A 7 -11.84 17.00 -0.92
CA ASP A 7 -11.12 17.42 0.29
C ASP A 7 -10.31 16.30 0.95
N ARG A 8 -10.12 15.16 0.25
CA ARG A 8 -9.35 14.03 0.78
C ARG A 8 -8.27 13.61 -0.20
N PRO A 9 -6.98 13.75 0.14
CA PRO A 9 -5.91 13.30 -0.74
C PRO A 9 -5.95 11.78 -0.87
N LEU A 10 -5.91 11.29 -2.11
CA LEU A 10 -5.61 9.89 -2.39
C LEU A 10 -4.11 9.68 -2.22
N ARG A 11 -3.73 8.89 -1.22
CA ARG A 11 -2.33 8.50 -0.98
C ARG A 11 -2.14 7.06 -1.41
N LEU A 12 -1.19 6.86 -2.32
CA LEU A 12 -0.76 5.55 -2.82
C LEU A 12 0.70 5.35 -2.44
N VAL A 13 1.01 4.21 -1.83
CA VAL A 13 2.38 3.83 -1.47
C VAL A 13 2.65 2.43 -2.01
N GLY A 14 3.87 2.21 -2.48
CA GLY A 14 4.23 0.99 -3.18
C GLY A 14 5.72 0.73 -3.16
N ARG A 15 6.12 -0.30 -3.90
CA ARG A 15 7.52 -0.65 -4.12
C ARG A 15 7.77 -0.79 -5.61
N CYS A 16 8.97 -0.40 -6.02
CA CYS A 16 9.53 -0.66 -7.33
C CYS A 16 10.93 -1.31 -7.18
N PRO A 17 11.45 -1.96 -8.22
CA PRO A 17 12.86 -2.32 -8.33
C PRO A 17 13.77 -1.09 -8.15
N LEU A 18 14.96 -1.30 -7.57
CA LEU A 18 15.92 -0.23 -7.27
C LEU A 18 16.46 0.49 -8.51
N ASP A 19 16.49 -0.20 -9.65
CA ASP A 19 16.97 0.30 -10.94
C ASP A 19 15.84 0.93 -11.78
N GLN A 20 14.59 0.94 -11.30
CA GLN A 20 13.47 1.52 -12.01
C GLN A 20 13.52 3.05 -11.96
N LYS A 21 13.67 3.68 -13.14
CA LYS A 21 13.80 5.13 -13.28
C LYS A 21 12.50 5.87 -13.57
N ALA A 22 11.47 5.16 -14.02
CA ALA A 22 10.20 5.76 -14.38
C ALA A 22 9.05 4.81 -14.08
N ALA A 23 7.89 5.40 -13.77
CA ALA A 23 6.64 4.68 -13.64
C ALA A 23 5.49 5.49 -14.24
N VAL A 24 4.43 4.81 -14.65
CA VAL A 24 3.18 5.44 -15.07
C VAL A 24 2.07 4.96 -14.15
N LEU A 25 1.33 5.90 -13.57
CA LEU A 25 0.13 5.64 -12.81
C LEU A 25 -1.08 6.05 -13.64
N GLN A 26 -1.95 5.09 -13.93
CA GLN A 26 -3.25 5.34 -14.53
C GLN A 26 -4.36 5.17 -13.48
N ILE A 27 -5.22 6.17 -13.36
CA ILE A 27 -6.41 6.15 -12.52
C ILE A 27 -7.63 6.26 -13.42
N VAL A 28 -8.41 5.17 -13.48
CA VAL A 28 -9.67 5.11 -14.22
C VAL A 28 -10.82 5.04 -13.22
N GLY A 29 -11.86 5.83 -13.46
CA GLY A 29 -13.03 5.86 -12.60
C GLY A 29 -14.24 6.50 -13.25
N GLU A 30 -15.27 6.70 -12.44
CA GLU A 30 -16.53 7.29 -12.88
C GLU A 30 -16.84 8.51 -12.01
N SER A 31 -17.37 9.57 -12.64
CA SER A 31 -17.86 10.77 -11.99
C SER A 31 -19.23 11.12 -12.56
N GLY A 32 -20.29 10.88 -11.79
CA GLY A 32 -21.65 10.92 -12.31
C GLY A 32 -21.82 9.88 -13.42
N ALA A 33 -22.34 10.29 -14.58
CA ALA A 33 -22.52 9.42 -15.74
C ALA A 33 -21.28 9.32 -16.66
N GLN A 34 -20.16 9.95 -16.31
CA GLN A 34 -18.98 10.04 -17.18
C GLN A 34 -17.83 9.18 -16.67
N LYS A 35 -17.19 8.44 -17.58
CA LYS A 35 -15.89 7.81 -17.33
C LYS A 35 -14.79 8.85 -17.34
N ARG A 36 -13.81 8.68 -16.46
CA ARG A 36 -12.64 9.54 -16.30
C ARG A 36 -11.40 8.66 -16.33
N ASP A 37 -10.37 9.16 -16.99
CA ASP A 37 -9.07 8.51 -17.12
C ASP A 37 -7.99 9.56 -16.90
N MET A 38 -7.12 9.32 -15.92
CA MET A 38 -6.02 10.21 -15.54
C MET A 38 -4.72 9.43 -15.62
N VAL A 39 -3.74 9.97 -16.33
CA VAL A 39 -2.42 9.36 -16.50
C VAL A 39 -1.36 10.29 -15.92
N PHE A 40 -0.55 9.75 -15.02
CA PHE A 40 0.57 10.46 -14.38
C PHE A 40 1.87 9.74 -14.73
N ALA A 41 2.81 10.47 -15.33
CA ALA A 41 4.18 10.02 -15.49
C ALA A 41 4.99 10.40 -14.26
N LEU A 42 5.71 9.44 -13.69
CA LEU A 42 6.56 9.61 -12.53
C LEU A 42 8.01 9.42 -12.97
N ASP A 43 8.84 10.45 -12.76
CA ASP A 43 10.28 10.32 -12.82
C ASP A 43 10.79 9.87 -11.44
N LEU A 44 11.26 8.63 -11.37
CA LEU A 44 11.80 8.06 -10.14
C LEU A 44 13.31 8.33 -10.00
N ALA A 45 13.99 8.74 -11.06
CA ALA A 45 15.39 9.16 -11.00
C ALA A 45 15.54 10.52 -10.31
N GLU A 46 14.52 11.39 -10.42
CA GLU A 46 14.44 12.67 -9.72
C GLU A 46 13.68 12.60 -8.38
N ALA A 47 13.16 11.42 -8.01
CA ALA A 47 12.42 11.27 -6.77
C ALA A 47 13.33 11.45 -5.55
N GLY A 48 12.92 12.35 -4.64
CA GLY A 48 13.60 12.55 -3.37
C GLY A 48 13.42 11.36 -2.41
N ASP A 49 14.31 11.27 -1.41
CA ASP A 49 14.14 10.31 -0.33
C ASP A 49 12.89 10.66 0.50
N GLY A 50 11.95 9.72 0.57
CA GLY A 50 10.72 9.83 1.35
C GLY A 50 10.87 9.47 2.84
N GLY A 51 12.07 9.07 3.25
CA GLY A 51 12.41 8.66 4.60
C GLY A 51 11.69 7.38 5.05
N GLU A 52 11.79 7.09 6.35
CA GLU A 52 11.14 5.91 6.93
C GLU A 52 9.61 6.00 6.93
N GLY A 53 9.04 7.20 6.88
CA GLY A 53 7.59 7.42 6.95
C GLY A 53 6.84 6.69 5.83
N ILE A 54 7.27 6.88 4.57
CA ILE A 54 6.65 6.22 3.42
C ILE A 54 6.79 4.69 3.52
N ARG A 55 7.95 4.22 3.99
CA ARG A 55 8.20 2.79 4.18
C ARG A 55 7.26 2.20 5.22
N ARG A 56 7.07 2.86 6.37
CA ARG A 56 6.15 2.41 7.42
C ARG A 56 4.70 2.43 6.95
N GLU A 57 4.29 3.45 6.20
CA GLU A 57 2.95 3.52 5.61
C GLU A 57 2.70 2.37 4.63
N TRP A 58 3.67 2.06 3.76
CA TRP A 58 3.59 0.90 2.87
C TRP A 58 3.46 -0.42 3.64
N VAL A 59 4.26 -0.61 4.69
CA VAL A 59 4.19 -1.80 5.54
C VAL A 59 2.83 -1.93 6.21
N ALA A 60 2.30 -0.85 6.78
CA ALA A 60 0.98 -0.86 7.41
C ALA A 60 -0.12 -1.28 6.43
N GLN A 61 -0.16 -0.68 5.23
CA GLN A 61 -1.13 -1.05 4.20
C GLN A 61 -0.97 -2.51 3.74
N LYS A 62 0.27 -2.99 3.59
CA LYS A 62 0.57 -4.38 3.24
C LYS A 62 0.11 -5.35 4.34
N ILE A 63 0.35 -5.04 5.61
CA ILE A 63 -0.12 -5.85 6.75
C ILE A 63 -1.65 -5.95 6.74
N TYR A 64 -2.37 -4.83 6.57
CA TYR A 64 -3.84 -4.85 6.47
C TYR A 64 -4.33 -5.74 5.33
N LYS A 65 -3.70 -5.65 4.16
CA LYS A 65 -4.02 -6.50 3.02
C LYS A 65 -3.78 -7.98 3.34
N LEU A 66 -2.62 -8.32 3.92
CA LEU A 66 -2.30 -9.69 4.29
C LEU A 66 -3.27 -10.25 5.34
N ILE A 67 -3.69 -9.45 6.32
CA ILE A 67 -4.71 -9.87 7.31
C ILE A 67 -6.02 -10.21 6.59
N ASN A 68 -6.47 -9.35 5.67
CA ASN A 68 -7.68 -9.60 4.90
C ASN A 68 -7.54 -10.86 4.03
N ASP A 69 -6.41 -11.05 3.36
CA ASP A 69 -6.14 -12.24 2.55
C ASP A 69 -6.08 -13.52 3.41
N HIS A 70 -5.57 -13.42 4.64
CA HIS A 70 -5.59 -14.52 5.61
C HIS A 70 -7.01 -14.85 6.07
N MET A 71 -7.83 -13.85 6.42
CA MET A 71 -9.24 -14.10 6.80
C MET A 71 -10.04 -14.81 5.70
N VAL A 72 -9.73 -14.51 4.44
CA VAL A 72 -10.41 -15.13 3.29
C VAL A 72 -9.86 -16.54 2.98
N SER A 73 -8.55 -16.76 3.11
CA SER A 73 -7.89 -17.99 2.62
C SER A 73 -7.38 -18.96 3.69
N GLY A 74 -7.28 -18.53 4.95
CA GLY A 74 -6.78 -19.33 6.08
C GLY A 74 -5.30 -19.73 6.03
N ARG A 75 -4.52 -19.23 5.06
CA ARG A 75 -3.13 -19.65 4.84
C ARG A 75 -2.19 -19.16 5.95
N ALA A 76 -1.47 -20.09 6.57
CA ALA A 76 -0.53 -19.79 7.67
C ALA A 76 0.71 -18.99 7.22
N GLU A 77 1.14 -19.14 5.96
CA GLU A 77 2.27 -18.41 5.38
C GLU A 77 2.08 -16.88 5.46
N THR A 78 0.83 -16.43 5.34
CA THR A 78 0.44 -15.03 5.42
C THR A 78 0.71 -14.44 6.81
N ILE A 79 0.53 -15.23 7.88
CA ILE A 79 0.80 -14.80 9.26
C ILE A 79 2.31 -14.58 9.47
N GLN A 80 3.15 -15.48 8.95
CA GLN A 80 4.59 -15.34 9.07
C GLN A 80 5.11 -14.08 8.34
N GLU A 81 4.58 -13.79 7.15
CA GLU A 81 4.91 -12.57 6.41
C GLU A 81 4.51 -11.31 7.18
N ILE A 82 3.31 -11.30 7.79
CA ILE A 82 2.83 -10.21 8.65
C ILE A 82 3.80 -9.95 9.81
N ARG A 83 4.19 -10.99 10.56
CA ARG A 83 5.12 -10.87 11.70
C ARG A 83 6.49 -10.35 11.26
N ASN A 84 7.01 -10.87 10.15
CA ASN A 84 8.30 -10.45 9.60
C ASN A 84 8.30 -8.97 9.23
N LEU A 85 7.22 -8.50 8.57
CA LEU A 85 7.07 -7.10 8.17
C LEU A 85 6.94 -6.16 9.38
N SER A 86 6.12 -6.54 10.37
CA SER A 86 5.94 -5.81 11.62
C SER A 86 7.27 -5.62 12.35
N THR A 87 8.01 -6.72 12.56
CA THR A 87 9.28 -6.71 13.30
C THR A 87 10.36 -5.93 12.56
N ARG A 88 10.53 -6.18 11.26
CA ARG A 88 11.59 -5.54 10.45
C ARG A 88 11.43 -4.02 10.35
N HIS A 89 10.20 -3.53 10.37
CA HIS A 89 9.90 -2.12 10.13
C HIS A 89 9.32 -1.39 11.36
N ASN A 90 9.26 -2.07 12.51
CA ASN A 90 8.70 -1.57 13.76
C ASN A 90 7.30 -0.94 13.57
N VAL A 91 6.44 -1.64 12.83
CA VAL A 91 5.05 -1.23 12.58
C VAL A 91 4.12 -2.10 13.43
N PRO A 92 3.29 -1.53 14.31
CA PRO A 92 2.45 -2.30 15.21
C PRO A 92 1.40 -3.11 14.45
N LEU A 93 1.14 -4.33 14.90
CA LEU A 93 0.10 -5.19 14.35
C LEU A 93 -1.29 -4.71 14.78
N PRO A 94 -2.21 -4.45 13.83
CA PRO A 94 -3.62 -4.35 14.14
C PRO A 94 -4.09 -5.68 14.75
N TYR A 95 -4.86 -5.64 15.84
CA TYR A 95 -5.38 -6.84 16.52
C TYR A 95 -4.31 -7.78 17.10
N GLY A 96 -3.16 -7.25 17.56
CA GLY A 96 -2.07 -8.07 18.11
C GLY A 96 -2.44 -9.04 19.25
N ALA A 97 -3.62 -8.90 19.86
CA ALA A 97 -4.17 -9.83 20.85
C ALA A 97 -4.89 -11.05 20.22
N ASP A 98 -5.41 -10.92 19.00
CA ASP A 98 -6.20 -11.95 18.30
C ASP A 98 -5.34 -12.85 17.41
N PHE A 99 -4.09 -12.48 17.19
CA PHE A 99 -3.09 -13.32 16.52
C PHE A 99 -2.25 -14.02 17.58
N PRO A 100 -2.36 -15.36 17.75
CA PRO A 100 -1.51 -16.07 18.68
C PRO A 100 -0.05 -15.82 18.31
N MET A 101 0.78 -15.53 19.32
CA MET A 101 2.23 -15.32 19.18
C MET A 101 2.94 -16.61 18.77
#